data_AF-A0A4Z1T7S3-F1
#
_entry.id   AF-A0A4Z1T7S3-F1
#
_cell.length_a   1.000
_cell.length_b   1.000
_cell.length_c   1.000
_cell.angle_alpha   90.00
_cell.angle_beta   90.00
_cell.angle_gamma   90.00
#
_symmetry.space_group_name_H-M   'P 1'
#
loop_
_entity.id
_entity.type
_entity.pdbx_description
1 polymer ?
#
loop_
_entity_poly.entity_id
_entity_poly.type
_entity_poly.pdbx_seq_one_letter_code
_entity_poly.pdbx_strand_id
1 'polypeptide(L)'
;MKDLQRRLEEVEEEKRILLQNLAAVGGRLPPAREDSSLISSAIQGDLDTLRRHLDQAGQKDSSGMTALMHAASRGQTEVVRLLRPLEARLQDGRGWTALMHAVRGGHEECVGLLLLEQDIADMEHDFPEDIATKSYEEADGERKVVYEKIVSLLEKKSQLPRLPKNLSGYHLTAVLGKGRFGAVYAGHGNGRNVAVKVVNLGGHDDKGREMLRKEAEILLSLDHPNIIRCLGTGEDSIEDLFVLVTDFCCGDLREEMNRRKKARSSYSDQEVWKTIREVAAALAYLHEKRHVHRDLKPDNVLIASDGRCVLTDFGLTKVLRDSSQMATFAGTLPYMAPEILRGENYDKSVDVWAMGVMGYELCTHALPFRNVVAITEETPAPSLEGRPSDLADLISRMLSKDPKDRPAARDVLEKAS
;
A
#
# COMPACT_ATOMS: atom_id res chain seq x y z
N MET A 1 31.69 -15.83 -8.06
CA MET A 1 31.45 -15.07 -9.32
C MET A 1 30.21 -15.54 -10.06
N LYS A 2 30.06 -16.83 -10.41
CA LYS A 2 28.85 -17.34 -11.11
C LYS A 2 27.52 -17.08 -10.37
N ASP A 3 27.51 -17.20 -9.04
CA ASP A 3 26.32 -16.90 -8.22
C ASP A 3 25.97 -15.42 -8.14
N LEU A 4 26.97 -14.53 -8.26
CA LEU A 4 26.76 -13.08 -8.23
C LEU A 4 26.22 -12.60 -9.59
N GLN A 5 26.73 -13.17 -10.69
CA GLN A 5 26.22 -12.92 -12.04
C GLN A 5 24.78 -13.43 -12.19
N ARG A 6 24.49 -14.64 -11.71
CA ARG A 6 23.14 -15.19 -11.74
C ARG A 6 22.15 -14.35 -10.93
N ARG A 7 22.55 -13.89 -9.74
CA ARG A 7 21.73 -12.97 -8.93
C ARG A 7 21.54 -11.61 -9.59
N LEU A 8 22.55 -11.10 -10.30
CA LEU A 8 22.44 -9.86 -11.04
C LEU A 8 21.49 -10.01 -12.24
N GLU A 9 21.58 -11.11 -12.97
CA GLU A 9 20.67 -11.45 -14.07
C GLU A 9 19.23 -11.66 -13.58
N GLU A 10 19.02 -12.31 -12.43
CA GLU A 10 17.69 -12.47 -11.80
C GLU A 10 17.10 -11.11 -11.38
N VAL A 11 17.90 -10.21 -10.81
CA VAL A 11 17.47 -8.85 -10.44
C VAL A 11 17.18 -7.98 -11.67
N GLU A 12 17.97 -8.10 -12.73
CA GLU A 12 17.76 -7.40 -14.00
C GLU A 12 16.47 -7.89 -14.72
N GLU A 13 16.20 -9.19 -14.65
CA GLU A 13 14.98 -9.79 -15.20
C GLU A 13 13.73 -9.40 -14.39
N GLU A 14 13.79 -9.42 -13.06
CA GLU A 14 12.70 -8.94 -12.19
C GLU A 14 12.43 -7.45 -12.42
N LYS A 15 13.47 -6.64 -12.56
CA LYS A 15 13.35 -5.24 -12.95
C LYS A 15 12.65 -5.11 -14.30
N ARG A 16 13.05 -5.89 -15.31
CA ARG A 16 12.42 -5.89 -16.65
C ARG A 16 10.92 -6.22 -16.59
N ILE A 17 10.54 -7.23 -15.82
CA ILE A 17 9.14 -7.65 -15.64
C ILE A 17 8.34 -6.55 -14.92
N LEU A 18 8.91 -5.94 -13.88
CA LEU A 18 8.26 -4.84 -13.16
C LEU A 18 7.98 -3.65 -14.10
N LEU A 19 8.95 -3.32 -14.96
CA LEU A 19 8.86 -2.22 -15.93
C LEU A 19 7.83 -2.50 -17.03
N GLN A 20 7.75 -3.74 -17.53
CA GLN A 20 6.70 -4.16 -18.47
C GLN A 20 5.30 -4.10 -17.86
N ASN A 21 5.14 -4.51 -16.60
CA ASN A 21 3.86 -4.47 -15.90
C ASN A 21 3.41 -3.04 -15.59
N LEU A 22 4.35 -2.15 -15.26
CA LEU A 22 4.08 -0.73 -15.02
C LEU A 22 3.64 0.01 -16.31
N ALA A 23 4.23 -0.33 -17.46
CA ALA A 23 3.84 0.22 -18.76
C ALA A 23 2.42 -0.23 -19.20
N ALA A 24 2.00 -1.43 -18.83
CA ALA A 24 0.69 -1.99 -19.19
C ALA A 24 -0.50 -1.34 -18.44
N VAL A 25 -0.25 -0.61 -17.36
CA VAL A 25 -1.29 0.05 -16.53
C VAL A 25 -1.65 1.45 -17.07
N GLY A 26 -0.90 1.97 -18.05
CA GLY A 26 -1.23 3.19 -18.75
C GLY A 26 -2.45 3.01 -19.66
N GLY A 27 -3.66 3.19 -19.12
CA GLY A 27 -4.85 3.46 -19.94
C GLY A 27 -4.54 4.56 -20.95
N ARG A 28 -5.08 4.47 -22.18
CA ARG A 28 -4.75 5.33 -23.33
C ARG A 28 -4.78 6.82 -22.95
N LEU A 29 -3.62 7.32 -22.54
CA LEU A 29 -3.33 8.71 -22.29
C LEU A 29 -2.87 9.34 -23.62
N PRO A 30 -3.09 10.65 -23.82
CA PRO A 30 -2.69 11.34 -25.03
C PRO A 30 -1.18 11.18 -25.32
N PRO A 31 -0.76 11.25 -26.60
CA PRO A 31 0.62 11.01 -26.99
C PRO A 31 1.57 11.96 -26.25
N ALA A 32 2.69 11.42 -25.74
CA ALA A 32 3.76 12.21 -25.15
C ALA A 32 4.34 13.18 -26.19
N ARG A 33 4.90 14.30 -25.73
CA ARG A 33 5.82 15.09 -26.56
C ARG A 33 7.08 14.24 -26.80
N GLU A 34 7.56 14.21 -28.04
CA GLU A 34 8.67 13.34 -28.49
C GLU A 34 9.98 13.50 -27.67
N ASP A 35 10.15 14.61 -26.95
CA ASP A 35 11.35 14.90 -26.14
C ASP A 35 11.24 14.52 -24.64
N SER A 36 10.14 13.91 -24.22
CA SER A 36 9.89 13.63 -22.80
C SER A 36 10.58 12.33 -22.33
N SER A 37 11.49 12.44 -21.36
CA SER A 37 12.19 11.32 -20.70
C SER A 37 11.76 11.12 -19.25
N LEU A 38 12.04 9.95 -18.68
CA LEU A 38 11.80 9.66 -17.26
C LEU A 38 12.41 10.73 -16.35
N ILE A 39 13.67 11.11 -16.60
CA ILE A 39 14.36 12.16 -15.85
C ILE A 39 13.65 13.51 -15.99
N SER A 40 13.28 13.93 -17.21
CA SER A 40 12.60 15.21 -17.42
C SER A 40 11.21 15.27 -16.75
N SER A 41 10.48 14.16 -16.74
CA SER A 41 9.18 14.04 -16.07
C SER A 41 9.31 14.04 -14.55
N ALA A 42 10.36 13.40 -14.02
CA ALA A 42 10.66 13.41 -12.59
C ALA A 42 11.03 14.81 -12.08
N ILE A 43 11.82 15.55 -12.89
CA ILE A 43 12.10 16.96 -12.64
C ILE A 43 10.79 17.75 -12.55
N GLN A 44 9.89 17.59 -13.53
CA GLN A 44 8.65 18.37 -13.61
C GLN A 44 7.58 17.95 -12.59
N GLY A 45 7.70 16.77 -11.97
CA GLY A 45 6.63 16.21 -11.12
C GLY A 45 5.46 15.63 -11.92
N ASP A 46 5.65 15.39 -13.22
CA ASP A 46 4.62 14.85 -14.10
C ASP A 46 4.51 13.33 -13.93
N LEU A 47 3.67 12.90 -12.98
CA LEU A 47 3.45 11.49 -12.67
C LEU A 47 2.89 10.69 -13.85
N ASP A 48 2.10 11.30 -14.74
CA ASP A 48 1.48 10.59 -15.85
C ASP A 48 2.49 10.28 -16.95
N THR A 49 3.38 11.22 -17.25
CA THR A 49 4.50 10.98 -18.16
C THR A 49 5.56 10.07 -17.53
N LEU A 50 5.79 10.21 -16.24
CA LEU A 50 6.73 9.38 -15.49
C LEU A 50 6.34 7.90 -15.55
N ARG A 51 5.06 7.59 -15.28
CA ARG A 51 4.54 6.21 -15.35
C ARG A 51 4.72 5.55 -16.72
N ARG A 52 4.71 6.34 -17.80
CA ARG A 52 4.88 5.84 -19.18
C ARG A 52 6.33 5.51 -19.53
N HIS A 53 7.30 6.08 -18.83
CA HIS A 53 8.73 5.94 -19.13
C HIS A 53 9.49 5.20 -18.04
N LEU A 54 8.80 4.44 -17.18
CA LEU A 54 9.44 3.71 -16.10
C LEU A 54 10.48 2.71 -16.63
N ASP A 55 10.33 2.22 -17.86
CA ASP A 55 11.30 1.37 -18.56
C ASP A 55 12.72 1.97 -18.61
N GLN A 56 12.83 3.30 -18.51
CA GLN A 56 14.09 4.03 -18.46
C GLN A 56 14.72 4.07 -17.05
N ALA A 57 14.12 3.42 -16.05
CA ALA A 57 14.60 3.49 -14.67
C ALA A 57 16.04 3.03 -14.52
N GLY A 58 16.83 3.81 -13.78
CA GLY A 58 18.26 3.62 -13.59
C GLY A 58 19.13 4.22 -14.70
N GLN A 59 18.53 4.81 -15.74
CA GLN A 59 19.28 5.67 -16.66
C GLN A 59 19.83 6.88 -15.90
N LYS A 60 21.03 7.29 -16.29
CA LYS A 60 21.74 8.42 -15.71
C LYS A 60 21.95 9.48 -16.77
N ASP A 61 21.81 10.74 -16.38
CA ASP A 61 22.21 11.85 -17.24
C ASP A 61 23.75 12.01 -17.29
N SER A 62 24.21 13.06 -17.98
CA SER A 62 25.64 13.35 -18.12
C SER A 62 26.38 13.62 -16.80
N SER A 63 25.65 13.91 -15.72
CA SER A 63 26.20 14.10 -14.36
C SER A 63 26.14 12.82 -13.50
N GLY A 64 25.59 11.74 -14.06
CA GLY A 64 25.37 10.50 -13.33
C GLY A 64 24.07 10.46 -12.53
N MET A 65 23.23 11.50 -12.60
CA MET A 65 22.00 11.57 -11.80
C MET A 65 20.87 10.76 -12.43
N THR A 66 20.12 10.06 -11.58
CA THR A 66 18.92 9.33 -11.97
C THR A 66 17.65 10.18 -11.78
N ALA A 67 16.51 9.68 -12.27
CA ALA A 67 15.23 10.36 -12.14
C ALA A 67 14.83 10.57 -10.66
N LEU A 68 15.09 9.58 -9.79
CA LEU A 68 14.86 9.65 -8.35
C LEU A 68 15.68 10.76 -7.68
N MET A 69 16.96 10.93 -8.05
CA MET A 69 17.83 11.97 -7.50
C MET A 69 17.34 13.37 -7.88
N HIS A 70 16.87 13.54 -9.12
CA HIS A 70 16.24 14.79 -9.58
C HIS A 70 14.92 15.07 -8.86
N ALA A 71 14.09 14.05 -8.66
CA ALA A 71 12.84 14.21 -7.90
C ALA A 71 13.12 14.60 -6.44
N ALA A 72 14.11 13.95 -5.82
CA ALA A 72 14.52 14.20 -4.44
C ALA A 72 15.09 15.61 -4.25
N SER A 73 15.94 16.10 -5.17
CA SER A 73 16.52 17.45 -5.11
C SER A 73 15.47 18.57 -5.25
N ARG A 74 14.32 18.26 -5.85
CA ARG A 74 13.20 19.21 -6.08
C ARG A 74 12.02 19.03 -5.12
N GLY A 75 12.09 18.08 -4.18
CA GLY A 75 11.02 17.83 -3.22
C GLY A 75 9.77 17.21 -3.83
N GLN A 76 9.89 16.50 -4.95
CA GLN A 76 8.77 15.85 -5.63
C GLN A 76 8.39 14.54 -4.92
N THR A 77 7.79 14.63 -3.73
CA THR A 77 7.52 13.48 -2.84
C THR A 77 6.83 12.32 -3.57
N GLU A 78 5.78 12.58 -4.35
CA GLU A 78 5.02 11.50 -5.01
C GLU A 78 5.84 10.79 -6.09
N VAL A 79 6.72 11.52 -6.78
CA VAL A 79 7.67 10.91 -7.72
C VAL A 79 8.71 10.09 -6.97
N VAL A 80 9.21 10.60 -5.83
CA VAL A 80 10.13 9.86 -4.95
C VAL A 80 9.49 8.57 -4.47
N ARG A 81 8.22 8.59 -4.01
CA ARG A 81 7.47 7.39 -3.61
C ARG A 81 7.42 6.35 -4.73
N LEU A 82 7.17 6.79 -5.96
CA LEU A 82 7.03 5.91 -7.12
C LEU A 82 8.37 5.35 -7.62
N LEU A 83 9.44 6.15 -7.64
CA LEU A 83 10.74 5.75 -8.18
C LEU A 83 11.66 5.09 -7.15
N ARG A 84 11.47 5.33 -5.84
CA ARG A 84 12.30 4.74 -4.78
C ARG A 84 12.45 3.22 -4.93
N PRO A 85 11.41 2.42 -5.23
CA PRO A 85 11.57 0.99 -5.41
C PRO A 85 12.50 0.56 -6.56
N LEU A 86 12.74 1.44 -7.54
CA LEU A 86 13.47 1.15 -8.76
C LEU A 86 14.91 1.67 -8.77
N GLU A 87 15.15 2.81 -8.10
CA GLU A 87 16.41 3.55 -8.22
C GLU A 87 17.10 3.85 -6.89
N ALA A 88 16.51 3.46 -5.75
CA ALA A 88 17.13 3.72 -4.46
C ALA A 88 18.49 3.03 -4.32
N ARG A 89 19.38 3.66 -3.55
CA ARG A 89 20.79 3.28 -3.33
C ARG A 89 21.70 3.42 -4.55
N LEU A 90 21.21 3.95 -5.68
CA LEU A 90 22.09 4.38 -6.76
C LEU A 90 22.83 5.66 -6.35
N GLN A 91 24.05 5.83 -6.88
CA GLN A 91 24.90 7.00 -6.66
C GLN A 91 25.19 7.73 -7.98
N ASP A 92 25.24 9.06 -7.94
CA ASP A 92 25.67 9.87 -9.08
C ASP A 92 27.20 9.89 -9.25
N GLY A 93 27.71 10.72 -10.16
CA GLY A 93 29.14 10.84 -10.41
C GLY A 93 29.97 11.38 -9.23
N ARG A 94 29.33 11.96 -8.20
CA ARG A 94 29.97 12.39 -6.95
C ARG A 94 29.80 11.39 -5.81
N GLY A 95 29.16 10.25 -6.05
CA GLY A 95 28.78 9.32 -5.00
C GLY A 95 27.48 9.73 -4.28
N TRP A 96 26.74 10.72 -4.77
CA TRP A 96 25.55 11.19 -4.06
C TRP A 96 24.34 10.30 -4.32
N THR A 97 23.65 9.95 -3.25
CA THR A 97 22.38 9.23 -3.30
C THR A 97 21.20 10.19 -3.39
N ALA A 98 20.00 9.68 -3.65
CA ALA A 98 18.80 10.52 -3.68
C ALA A 98 18.54 11.18 -2.31
N LEU A 99 18.83 10.51 -1.20
CA LEU A 99 18.75 11.06 0.15
C LEU A 99 19.64 12.29 0.32
N MET A 100 20.89 12.24 -0.15
CA MET A 100 21.82 13.38 -0.05
C MET A 100 21.29 14.60 -0.82
N HIS A 101 20.71 14.37 -1.99
CA HIS A 101 20.04 15.41 -2.78
C HIS A 101 18.79 15.97 -2.07
N ALA A 102 17.98 15.13 -1.43
CA ALA A 102 16.83 15.57 -0.62
C ALA A 102 17.28 16.40 0.60
N VAL A 103 18.35 15.96 1.29
CA VAL A 103 18.95 16.65 2.43
C VAL A 103 19.42 18.05 2.02
N ARG A 104 20.26 18.17 0.98
CA ARG A 104 20.76 19.48 0.52
C ARG A 104 19.67 20.39 -0.05
N GLY A 105 18.55 19.81 -0.47
CA GLY A 105 17.37 20.56 -0.90
C GLY A 105 16.49 21.06 0.25
N GLY A 106 16.69 20.56 1.48
CA GLY A 106 15.81 20.87 2.62
C GLY A 106 14.45 20.17 2.56
N HIS A 107 14.33 19.05 1.84
CA HIS A 107 13.04 18.40 1.57
C HIS A 107 12.71 17.33 2.61
N GLU A 108 12.21 17.75 3.77
CA GLU A 108 11.92 16.90 4.95
C GLU A 108 11.17 15.60 4.62
N GLU A 109 10.10 15.68 3.81
CA GLU A 109 9.30 14.50 3.47
C GLU A 109 10.06 13.50 2.58
N CYS A 110 10.85 14.01 1.62
CA CYS A 110 11.71 13.17 0.79
C CYS A 110 12.82 12.51 1.61
N VAL A 111 13.41 13.23 2.57
CA VAL A 111 14.38 12.68 3.52
C VAL A 111 13.78 11.50 4.28
N GLY A 112 12.57 11.66 4.84
CA GLY A 112 11.88 10.59 5.55
C GLY A 112 11.60 9.35 4.69
N LEU A 113 11.37 9.51 3.38
CA LEU A 113 11.18 8.40 2.44
C LEU A 113 12.47 7.70 2.05
N LEU A 114 13.61 8.37 2.13
CA LEU A 114 14.90 7.92 1.58
C LEU A 114 15.92 7.49 2.64
N LEU A 115 15.54 7.43 3.93
CA LEU A 115 16.41 7.02 5.06
C LEU A 115 17.12 5.66 4.87
N LEU A 116 16.67 4.82 3.93
CA LEU A 116 17.35 3.58 3.56
C LEU A 116 18.77 3.79 3.00
N GLU A 117 19.11 5.02 2.60
CA GLU A 117 20.41 5.39 2.05
C GLU A 117 21.32 6.06 3.09
N GLN A 118 20.90 6.12 4.37
CA GLN A 118 21.66 6.79 5.44
C GLN A 118 23.04 6.18 5.71
N ASP A 119 23.23 4.90 5.33
CA ASP A 119 24.45 4.14 5.52
C ASP A 119 25.43 4.25 4.35
N ILE A 120 25.09 5.02 3.32
CA ILE A 120 25.90 5.20 2.12
C ILE A 120 26.61 6.55 2.22
N ALA A 121 27.94 6.52 2.13
CA ALA A 121 28.75 7.74 2.07
C ALA A 121 29.05 8.14 0.60
N ASP A 122 29.29 9.42 0.38
CA ASP A 122 29.73 9.93 -0.92
C ASP A 122 31.24 9.71 -1.14
N MET A 123 31.80 10.27 -2.23
CA MET A 123 33.24 10.14 -2.51
C MET A 123 34.14 10.91 -1.54
N GLU A 124 33.60 11.88 -0.80
CA GLU A 124 34.33 12.61 0.25
C GLU A 124 34.20 11.92 1.62
N HIS A 125 33.53 10.76 1.65
CA HIS A 125 33.19 10.00 2.86
C HIS A 125 32.20 10.71 3.79
N ASP A 126 31.44 11.68 3.28
CA ASP A 126 30.34 12.28 4.04
C ASP A 126 29.10 11.38 3.95
N PHE A 127 28.48 11.11 5.10
CA PHE A 127 27.16 10.52 5.19
C PHE A 127 26.08 11.62 5.07
N PRO A 128 24.81 11.24 4.82
CA PRO A 128 23.71 12.21 4.77
C PRO A 128 23.59 13.07 6.04
N GLU A 129 23.95 12.54 7.21
CA GLU A 129 24.01 13.27 8.49
C GLU A 129 25.09 14.36 8.48
N ASP A 130 26.27 14.09 7.92
CA ASP A 130 27.35 15.06 7.78
C ASP A 130 26.92 16.20 6.84
N ILE A 131 26.27 15.86 5.72
CA ILE A 131 25.75 16.84 4.75
C ILE A 131 24.65 17.71 5.39
N ALA A 132 23.76 17.11 6.19
CA ALA A 132 22.73 17.85 6.91
C ALA A 132 23.33 18.81 7.94
N THR A 133 24.37 18.37 8.67
CA THR A 133 25.08 19.18 9.66
C THR A 133 25.76 20.37 9.01
N LYS A 134 26.51 20.16 7.93
CA LYS A 134 27.14 21.24 7.15
C LYS A 134 26.08 22.23 6.63
N SER A 135 24.96 21.72 6.11
CA SER A 135 23.88 22.56 5.58
C SER A 135 23.13 23.33 6.68
N TYR A 136 23.04 22.78 7.90
CA TYR A 136 22.50 23.47 9.08
C TYR A 136 23.39 24.63 9.53
N GLU A 137 24.71 24.43 9.54
CA GLU A 137 25.69 25.47 9.87
C GLU A 137 25.65 26.64 8.89
N GLU A 138 25.49 26.35 7.59
CA GLU A 138 25.36 27.34 6.51
C GLU A 138 23.98 28.03 6.47
N ALA A 139 22.95 27.48 7.13
CA ALA A 139 21.59 27.96 7.02
C ALA A 139 21.21 29.05 8.05
N ASP A 140 20.42 30.02 7.58
CA ASP A 140 19.84 31.10 8.39
C ASP A 140 18.31 31.16 8.25
N GLY A 141 17.64 31.76 9.24
CA GLY A 141 16.20 32.00 9.26
C GLY A 141 15.38 30.71 9.16
N GLU A 142 14.35 30.71 8.31
CA GLU A 142 13.44 29.56 8.14
C GLU A 142 14.15 28.30 7.65
N ARG A 143 15.23 28.43 6.85
CA ARG A 143 16.02 27.27 6.40
C ARG A 143 16.72 26.58 7.56
N LYS A 144 17.16 27.34 8.57
CA LYS A 144 17.81 26.77 9.75
C LYS A 144 16.87 25.86 10.53
N VAL A 145 15.58 26.24 10.63
CA VAL A 145 14.53 25.42 11.26
C VAL A 145 14.25 24.14 10.47
N VAL A 146 14.29 24.21 9.13
CA VAL A 146 14.15 23.02 8.27
C VAL A 146 15.32 22.06 8.48
N TYR A 147 16.55 22.57 8.46
CA TYR A 147 17.73 21.75 8.67
C TYR A 147 17.84 21.21 10.10
N GLU A 148 17.37 21.94 11.11
CA GLU A 148 17.24 21.43 12.49
C GLU A 148 16.35 20.17 12.55
N LYS A 149 15.23 20.18 11.82
CA LYS A 149 14.36 18.99 11.71
C LYS A 149 15.03 17.86 10.93
N ILE A 150 15.72 18.15 9.83
CA ILE A 150 16.40 17.14 9.02
C ILE A 150 17.54 16.48 9.79
N VAL A 151 18.37 17.28 10.46
CA VAL A 151 19.41 16.79 11.38
C VAL A 151 18.75 15.94 12.46
N SER A 152 17.69 16.41 13.11
CA SER A 152 16.96 15.61 14.09
C SER A 152 16.39 14.31 13.51
N LEU A 153 15.96 14.27 12.25
CA LEU A 153 15.44 13.07 11.58
C LEU A 153 16.54 12.05 11.28
N LEU A 154 17.74 12.52 10.94
CA LEU A 154 18.91 11.68 10.65
C LEU A 154 19.61 11.21 11.95
N GLU A 155 19.77 12.12 12.92
CA GLU A 155 20.31 11.86 14.27
C GLU A 155 19.38 10.95 15.08
N LYS A 156 18.06 11.06 14.85
CA LYS A 156 17.14 9.99 15.19
C LYS A 156 17.51 8.81 14.30
N LYS A 157 18.51 8.05 14.77
CA LYS A 157 18.36 6.61 14.96
C LYS A 157 17.07 6.42 15.73
N SER A 158 15.94 6.57 15.04
CA SER A 158 14.72 5.85 15.37
C SER A 158 15.27 4.46 15.58
N GLN A 159 15.33 3.99 16.84
CA GLN A 159 15.71 2.62 17.09
C GLN A 159 14.58 1.82 16.44
N LEU A 160 14.77 1.55 15.15
CA LEU A 160 13.93 0.66 14.42
C LEU A 160 14.02 -0.63 15.21
N PRO A 161 12.86 -1.20 15.58
CA PRO A 161 12.85 -2.35 16.46
C PRO A 161 13.76 -3.41 15.85
N ARG A 162 14.63 -3.99 16.67
CA ARG A 162 15.42 -5.12 16.22
C ARG A 162 14.45 -6.25 15.90
N LEU A 163 14.54 -6.75 14.68
CA LEU A 163 13.70 -7.87 14.29
C LEU A 163 14.19 -9.15 14.97
N PRO A 164 13.28 -10.09 15.27
CA PRO A 164 13.63 -11.43 15.75
C PRO A 164 14.70 -12.08 14.87
N LYS A 165 15.56 -12.93 15.45
CA LYS A 165 16.71 -13.52 14.75
C LYS A 165 16.36 -14.25 13.45
N ASN A 166 15.20 -14.89 13.39
CA ASN A 166 14.71 -15.59 12.20
C ASN A 166 14.32 -14.64 11.05
N LEU A 167 14.16 -13.34 11.34
CA LEU A 167 13.89 -12.27 10.38
C LEU A 167 15.11 -11.37 10.13
N SER A 168 16.32 -11.81 10.53
CA SER A 168 17.57 -11.06 10.35
C SER A 168 17.94 -10.73 8.89
N GLY A 169 17.32 -11.41 7.91
CA GLY A 169 17.44 -11.07 6.49
C GLY A 169 16.68 -9.81 6.07
N TYR A 170 15.85 -9.25 6.94
CA TYR A 170 15.08 -8.03 6.70
C TYR A 170 15.65 -6.86 7.50
N HIS A 171 15.75 -5.70 6.84
CA HIS A 171 16.25 -4.46 7.42
C HIS A 171 15.15 -3.41 7.33
N LEU A 172 14.72 -2.89 8.47
CA LEU A 172 13.75 -1.80 8.53
C LEU A 172 14.39 -0.52 8.02
N THR A 173 13.63 0.32 7.32
CA THR A 173 14.12 1.56 6.71
C THR A 173 13.38 2.81 7.15
N ALA A 174 12.06 2.72 7.36
CA ALA A 174 11.24 3.85 7.77
C ALA A 174 9.94 3.39 8.43
N VAL A 175 9.29 4.25 9.21
CA VAL A 175 7.92 4.02 9.69
C VAL A 175 6.95 4.42 8.57
N LEU A 176 6.10 3.51 8.13
CA LEU A 176 5.01 3.78 7.18
C LEU A 176 3.76 4.29 7.88
N GLY A 177 3.47 3.77 9.07
CA GLY A 177 2.30 4.18 9.84
C GLY A 177 2.30 3.59 11.24
N LYS A 178 1.55 4.21 12.14
CA LYS A 178 1.30 3.72 13.50
C LYS A 178 -0.19 3.49 13.67
N GLY A 179 -0.58 2.24 13.85
CA GLY A 179 -1.96 1.83 14.08
C GLY A 179 -2.21 1.45 15.54
N ARG A 180 -3.45 1.06 15.83
CA ARG A 180 -3.88 0.58 17.15
C ARG A 180 -3.07 -0.62 17.65
N PHE A 181 -2.62 -1.48 16.73
CA PHE A 181 -1.98 -2.75 17.02
C PHE A 181 -0.46 -2.69 16.84
N GLY A 182 0.14 -1.52 16.71
CA GLY A 182 1.58 -1.39 16.50
C GLY A 182 1.94 -0.56 15.28
N ALA A 183 3.22 -0.59 14.92
CA ALA A 183 3.76 0.22 13.85
C ALA A 183 4.09 -0.64 12.62
N VAL A 184 3.78 -0.11 11.45
CA VAL A 184 4.17 -0.69 10.17
C VAL A 184 5.38 0.06 9.67
N TYR A 185 6.40 -0.68 9.26
CA TYR A 185 7.67 -0.18 8.78
C TYR A 185 7.89 -0.59 7.33
N ALA A 186 8.51 0.27 6.55
CA ALA A 186 9.14 -0.15 5.31
C ALA A 186 10.41 -0.93 5.66
N GLY A 187 10.74 -1.92 4.86
CA GLY A 187 11.99 -2.63 4.98
C GLY A 187 12.48 -3.17 3.64
N HIS A 188 13.68 -3.71 3.66
CA HIS A 188 14.27 -4.41 2.53
C HIS A 188 14.85 -5.74 3.00
N GLY A 189 14.61 -6.81 2.26
CA GLY A 189 15.19 -8.12 2.55
C GLY A 189 14.92 -9.11 1.42
N ASN A 190 15.84 -10.07 1.26
CA ASN A 190 15.78 -11.04 0.16
C ASN A 190 15.65 -10.41 -1.23
N GLY A 191 16.30 -9.25 -1.44
CA GLY A 191 16.32 -8.55 -2.73
C GLY A 191 15.07 -7.74 -3.06
N ARG A 192 14.08 -7.63 -2.16
CA ARG A 192 12.82 -6.92 -2.40
C ARG A 192 12.46 -5.95 -1.27
N ASN A 193 11.64 -4.97 -1.61
CA ASN A 193 10.99 -4.11 -0.62
C ASN A 193 9.85 -4.85 0.06
N VAL A 194 9.73 -4.65 1.37
CA VAL A 194 8.74 -5.30 2.22
C VAL A 194 8.05 -4.29 3.14
N ALA A 195 6.87 -4.64 3.60
CA ALA A 195 6.25 -3.99 4.76
C ALA A 195 6.39 -4.92 5.97
N VAL A 196 6.79 -4.36 7.12
CA VAL A 196 7.01 -5.10 8.37
C VAL A 196 6.13 -4.50 9.45
N LYS A 197 5.09 -5.22 9.87
CA LYS A 197 4.22 -4.84 10.99
C LYS A 197 4.84 -5.38 12.27
N VAL A 198 5.19 -4.49 13.19
CA VAL A 198 5.72 -4.82 14.51
C VAL A 198 4.67 -4.47 15.55
N VAL A 199 4.23 -5.48 16.27
CA VAL A 199 3.20 -5.42 17.30
C VAL A 199 3.85 -5.66 18.65
N ASN A 200 3.70 -4.71 19.57
CA ASN A 200 4.10 -4.92 20.95
C ASN A 200 2.97 -5.66 21.68
N LEU A 201 3.28 -6.86 22.18
CA LEU A 201 2.35 -7.73 22.90
C LEU A 201 2.25 -7.35 24.39
N GLY A 202 3.15 -6.49 24.87
CA GLY A 202 3.20 -5.98 26.24
C GLY A 202 1.95 -5.17 26.59
N GLY A 203 0.93 -5.86 27.10
CA GLY A 203 -0.38 -5.30 27.44
C GLY A 203 -1.57 -6.04 26.81
N HIS A 204 -1.34 -7.00 25.91
CA HIS A 204 -2.38 -7.87 25.39
C HIS A 204 -2.65 -9.05 26.34
N ASP A 205 -3.92 -9.35 26.54
CA ASP A 205 -4.35 -10.60 27.19
C ASP A 205 -4.05 -11.81 26.28
N ASP A 206 -4.13 -13.03 26.82
CA ASP A 206 -3.88 -14.26 26.03
C ASP A 206 -4.72 -14.33 24.75
N LYS A 207 -5.91 -13.73 24.76
CA LYS A 207 -6.80 -13.65 23.60
C LYS A 207 -6.26 -12.75 22.49
N GLY A 208 -5.67 -11.60 22.82
CA GLY A 208 -5.04 -10.70 21.86
C GLY A 208 -3.89 -11.37 21.10
N ARG A 209 -3.02 -12.08 21.84
CA ARG A 209 -1.91 -12.86 21.24
C ARG A 209 -2.41 -13.94 20.29
N GLU A 210 -3.43 -14.68 20.72
CA GLU A 210 -4.03 -15.75 19.92
C GLU A 210 -4.65 -15.23 18.61
N MET A 211 -5.29 -14.04 18.63
CA MET A 211 -5.83 -13.42 17.43
C MET A 211 -4.74 -13.05 16.42
N LEU A 212 -3.61 -12.51 16.87
CA LEU A 212 -2.48 -12.17 16.00
C LEU A 212 -1.84 -13.41 15.37
N ARG A 213 -1.68 -14.49 16.14
CA ARG A 213 -1.18 -15.77 15.61
C ARG A 213 -2.12 -16.34 14.57
N LYS A 214 -3.43 -16.34 14.84
CA LYS A 214 -4.44 -16.78 13.87
C LYS A 214 -4.45 -15.94 12.60
N GLU A 215 -4.34 -14.62 12.70
CA GLU A 215 -4.23 -13.74 11.54
C GLU A 215 -3.03 -14.14 10.67
N ALA A 216 -1.88 -14.35 11.31
CA ALA A 216 -0.67 -14.75 10.62
C ALA A 216 -0.73 -16.16 10.01
N GLU A 217 -1.29 -17.14 10.72
CA GLU A 217 -1.52 -18.50 10.22
C GLU A 217 -2.44 -18.51 9.00
N ILE A 218 -3.54 -17.73 9.04
CA ILE A 218 -4.43 -17.57 7.90
C ILE A 218 -3.63 -16.98 6.74
N LEU A 219 -2.97 -15.84 6.93
CA LEU A 219 -2.21 -15.18 5.88
C LEU A 219 -1.13 -16.06 5.24
N LEU A 220 -0.39 -16.84 6.05
CA LEU A 220 0.62 -17.79 5.56
C LEU A 220 0.02 -18.92 4.72
N SER A 221 -1.28 -19.22 4.89
CA SER A 221 -1.99 -20.26 4.12
C SER A 221 -2.62 -19.74 2.81
N LEU A 222 -2.57 -18.44 2.57
CA LEU A 222 -3.17 -17.78 1.40
C LEU A 222 -2.09 -17.48 0.35
N ASP A 223 -2.37 -17.84 -0.90
CA ASP A 223 -1.55 -17.50 -2.06
C ASP A 223 -2.48 -17.13 -3.22
N HIS A 224 -2.61 -15.83 -3.47
CA HIS A 224 -3.49 -15.28 -4.49
C HIS A 224 -3.01 -13.88 -4.89
N PRO A 225 -3.02 -13.50 -6.20
CA PRO A 225 -2.50 -12.21 -6.66
C PRO A 225 -3.17 -10.99 -6.00
N ASN A 226 -4.46 -11.08 -5.67
CA ASN A 226 -5.21 -9.99 -5.03
C ASN A 226 -5.30 -10.12 -3.49
N ILE A 227 -4.47 -10.93 -2.85
CA ILE A 227 -4.34 -11.02 -1.38
C ILE A 227 -2.91 -10.71 -0.99
N ILE A 228 -2.71 -9.95 0.09
CA ILE A 228 -1.38 -9.58 0.55
C ILE A 228 -0.59 -10.84 0.90
N ARG A 229 0.56 -11.00 0.25
CA ARG A 229 1.41 -12.17 0.50
C ARG A 229 2.23 -11.95 1.77
N CYS A 230 2.10 -12.88 2.71
CA CYS A 230 2.96 -12.96 3.87
C CYS A 230 4.26 -13.68 3.50
N LEU A 231 5.39 -13.03 3.80
CA LEU A 231 6.74 -13.52 3.50
C LEU A 231 7.39 -14.21 4.71
N GLY A 232 6.85 -13.97 5.91
CA GLY A 232 7.33 -14.56 7.13
C GLY A 232 6.78 -13.87 8.37
N THR A 233 6.94 -14.55 9.50
CA THR A 233 6.57 -14.07 10.82
C THR A 233 7.75 -14.25 11.78
N GLY A 234 7.74 -13.51 12.87
CA GLY A 234 8.73 -13.65 13.93
C GLY A 234 8.12 -13.27 15.26
N GLU A 235 8.58 -13.92 16.31
CA GLU A 235 8.22 -13.57 17.69
C GLU A 235 9.50 -13.39 18.49
N ASP A 236 9.53 -12.38 19.35
CA ASP A 236 10.55 -12.23 20.38
C ASP A 236 9.88 -12.27 21.74
N SER A 237 10.06 -13.37 22.47
CA SER A 237 9.43 -13.57 23.78
C SER A 237 10.05 -12.70 24.88
N ILE A 238 11.25 -12.15 24.68
CA ILE A 238 11.94 -11.31 25.67
C ILE A 238 11.43 -9.88 25.55
N GLU A 239 11.33 -9.37 24.32
CA GLU A 239 10.82 -8.03 24.02
C GLU A 239 9.28 -7.99 23.90
N ASP A 240 8.62 -9.15 24.04
CA ASP A 240 7.18 -9.37 23.86
C ASP A 240 6.68 -8.79 22.51
N LEU A 241 7.35 -9.15 21.42
CA LEU A 241 7.08 -8.65 20.07
C LEU A 241 6.52 -9.74 19.16
N PHE A 242 5.52 -9.37 18.35
CA PHE A 242 5.10 -10.13 17.19
C PHE A 242 5.39 -9.33 15.91
N VAL A 243 5.99 -9.98 14.92
CA VAL A 243 6.39 -9.37 13.66
C VAL A 243 5.79 -10.13 12.49
N LEU A 244 5.18 -9.40 11.57
CA LEU A 244 4.65 -9.91 10.30
C LEU A 244 5.33 -9.18 9.14
N VAL A 245 5.92 -9.94 8.22
CA VAL A 245 6.55 -9.41 7.00
C VAL A 245 5.67 -9.72 5.80
N THR A 246 5.34 -8.72 5.00
CA THR A 246 4.53 -8.86 3.79
C THR A 246 5.18 -8.17 2.59
N ASP A 247 4.62 -8.41 1.41
CA ASP A 247 4.92 -7.57 0.25
C ASP A 247 4.64 -6.07 0.54
N PHE A 248 5.44 -5.21 -0.06
CA PHE A 248 5.28 -3.76 0.04
C PHE A 248 4.26 -3.25 -1.01
N CYS A 249 3.31 -2.42 -0.57
CA CYS A 249 2.33 -1.75 -1.42
C CYS A 249 2.56 -0.23 -1.40
N CYS A 250 2.16 0.44 -2.48
CA CYS A 250 2.39 1.88 -2.68
C CYS A 250 1.47 2.79 -1.85
N GLY A 251 0.40 2.24 -1.29
CA GLY A 251 -0.62 2.94 -0.51
C GLY A 251 -1.89 2.11 -0.41
N ASP A 252 -2.96 2.71 0.08
CA ASP A 252 -4.28 2.09 0.16
C ASP A 252 -5.33 2.83 -0.69
N LEU A 253 -6.46 2.18 -0.92
CA LEU A 253 -7.54 2.70 -1.74
C LEU A 253 -8.23 3.91 -1.08
N ARG A 254 -8.25 4.00 0.26
CA ARG A 254 -8.83 5.16 0.96
C ARG A 254 -8.04 6.43 0.64
N GLU A 255 -6.72 6.37 0.74
CA GLU A 255 -5.83 7.49 0.42
C GLU A 255 -6.02 7.94 -1.04
N GLU A 256 -6.08 6.99 -1.98
CA GLU A 256 -6.31 7.27 -3.39
C GLU A 256 -7.68 7.91 -3.65
N MET A 257 -8.76 7.41 -3.02
CA MET A 257 -10.09 8.02 -3.08
C MET A 257 -10.10 9.45 -2.53
N ASN A 258 -9.42 9.69 -1.40
CA ASN A 258 -9.31 11.02 -0.81
C ASN A 258 -8.54 11.98 -1.72
N ARG A 259 -7.44 11.52 -2.33
CA ARG A 259 -6.64 12.30 -3.28
C ARG A 259 -7.48 12.72 -4.49
N ARG A 260 -8.19 11.78 -5.10
CA ARG A 260 -9.09 12.05 -6.25
C ARG A 260 -10.22 13.00 -5.90
N LYS A 261 -10.86 12.82 -4.73
CA LYS A 261 -11.91 13.72 -4.25
C LYS A 261 -11.41 15.15 -4.10
N LYS A 262 -10.22 15.35 -3.51
CA LYS A 262 -9.57 16.68 -3.42
C LYS A 262 -9.29 17.28 -4.80
N ALA A 263 -8.84 16.45 -5.74
CA ALA A 263 -8.58 16.85 -7.13
C ALA A 263 -9.85 17.02 -7.98
N ARG A 264 -11.05 16.75 -7.43
CA ARG A 264 -12.33 16.72 -8.16
C ARG A 264 -12.29 15.80 -9.40
N SER A 265 -11.55 14.70 -9.27
CA SER A 265 -11.39 13.68 -10.31
C SER A 265 -12.24 12.47 -9.96
N SER A 266 -13.19 12.12 -10.83
CA SER A 266 -14.04 10.93 -10.66
C SER A 266 -13.35 9.68 -11.20
N TYR A 267 -13.70 8.51 -10.65
CA TYR A 267 -13.33 7.23 -11.25
C TYR A 267 -14.14 6.97 -12.52
N SER A 268 -13.46 6.52 -13.57
CA SER A 268 -14.08 5.97 -14.77
C SER A 268 -14.74 4.62 -14.46
N ASP A 269 -15.73 4.23 -15.27
CA ASP A 269 -16.40 2.94 -15.09
C ASP A 269 -15.43 1.77 -15.19
N GLN A 270 -14.42 1.86 -16.06
CA GLN A 270 -13.40 0.83 -16.21
C GLN A 270 -12.55 0.66 -14.94
N GLU A 271 -12.22 1.76 -14.26
CA GLU A 271 -11.49 1.70 -12.99
C GLU A 271 -12.36 1.10 -11.88
N VAL A 272 -13.64 1.48 -11.81
CA VAL A 272 -14.59 0.89 -10.83
C VAL A 272 -14.73 -0.62 -11.08
N TRP A 273 -14.92 -1.04 -12.32
CA TRP A 273 -14.98 -2.45 -12.71
C TRP A 273 -13.70 -3.20 -12.37
N LYS A 274 -12.52 -2.61 -12.65
CA LYS A 274 -11.23 -3.21 -12.30
C LYS A 274 -11.13 -3.45 -10.79
N THR A 275 -11.43 -2.45 -9.97
CA THR A 275 -11.37 -2.56 -8.51
C THR A 275 -12.35 -3.61 -7.99
N ILE A 276 -13.61 -3.59 -8.47
CA ILE A 276 -14.61 -4.60 -8.08
C ILE A 276 -14.14 -6.00 -8.48
N ARG A 277 -13.61 -6.19 -9.69
CA ARG A 277 -13.11 -7.48 -10.18
C ARG A 277 -11.97 -8.01 -9.30
N GLU A 278 -10.97 -7.19 -9.01
CA GLU A 278 -9.79 -7.58 -8.24
C GLU A 278 -10.14 -7.91 -6.78
N VAL A 279 -11.03 -7.13 -6.16
CA VAL A 279 -11.55 -7.43 -4.82
C VAL A 279 -12.42 -8.69 -4.83
N ALA A 280 -13.30 -8.85 -5.84
CA ALA A 280 -14.13 -10.04 -5.99
C ALA A 280 -13.29 -11.32 -6.19
N ALA A 281 -12.18 -11.23 -6.92
CA ALA A 281 -11.24 -12.34 -7.09
C ALA A 281 -10.63 -12.78 -5.74
N ALA A 282 -10.16 -11.81 -4.94
CA ALA A 282 -9.65 -12.08 -3.60
C ALA A 282 -10.71 -12.74 -2.69
N LEU A 283 -11.93 -12.18 -2.68
CA LEU A 283 -13.03 -12.71 -1.87
C LEU A 283 -13.48 -14.09 -2.33
N ALA A 284 -13.59 -14.34 -3.63
CA ALA A 284 -13.96 -15.65 -4.17
C ALA A 284 -12.98 -16.74 -3.72
N TYR A 285 -11.68 -16.48 -3.82
CA TYR A 285 -10.63 -17.36 -3.34
C TYR A 285 -10.71 -17.59 -1.81
N LEU A 286 -10.91 -16.50 -1.04
CA LEU A 286 -11.01 -16.57 0.42
C LEU A 286 -12.24 -17.40 0.87
N HIS A 287 -13.38 -17.18 0.21
CA HIS A 287 -14.65 -17.87 0.47
C HIS A 287 -14.57 -19.35 0.09
N GLU A 288 -13.84 -19.72 -0.97
CA GLU A 288 -13.58 -21.11 -1.33
C GLU A 288 -12.77 -21.84 -0.25
N LYS A 289 -11.81 -21.15 0.36
CA LYS A 289 -11.08 -21.62 1.55
C LYS A 289 -11.88 -21.53 2.85
N ARG A 290 -13.17 -21.18 2.79
CA ARG A 290 -14.10 -21.08 3.93
C ARG A 290 -13.71 -20.02 4.96
N HIS A 291 -13.04 -18.96 4.52
CA HIS A 291 -12.76 -17.78 5.31
C HIS A 291 -13.71 -16.64 4.93
N VAL A 292 -14.11 -15.82 5.90
CA VAL A 292 -14.89 -14.59 5.70
C VAL A 292 -14.08 -13.41 6.24
N HIS A 293 -13.90 -12.36 5.44
CA HIS A 293 -12.99 -11.25 5.74
C HIS A 293 -13.50 -10.36 6.89
N ARG A 294 -14.77 -9.93 6.82
CA ARG A 294 -15.53 -9.19 7.86
C ARG A 294 -15.11 -7.74 8.16
N ASP A 295 -13.96 -7.26 7.68
CA ASP A 295 -13.60 -5.83 7.76
C ASP A 295 -13.15 -5.28 6.41
N LEU A 296 -13.91 -5.60 5.37
CA LEU A 296 -13.63 -5.07 4.04
C LEU A 296 -14.02 -3.59 3.97
N LYS A 297 -13.05 -2.75 3.61
CA LYS A 297 -13.16 -1.28 3.47
C LYS A 297 -12.00 -0.77 2.60
N PRO A 298 -12.05 0.46 2.06
CA PRO A 298 -10.98 0.99 1.22
C PRO A 298 -9.61 1.00 1.90
N ASP A 299 -9.57 1.22 3.21
CA ASP A 299 -8.35 1.22 4.04
C ASP A 299 -7.65 -0.16 4.04
N ASN A 300 -8.41 -1.25 3.82
CA ASN A 300 -7.91 -2.63 3.80
C ASN A 300 -7.73 -3.16 2.36
N VAL A 301 -7.79 -2.29 1.35
CA VAL A 301 -7.45 -2.60 -0.05
C VAL A 301 -6.19 -1.83 -0.41
N LEU A 302 -5.06 -2.52 -0.41
CA LEU A 302 -3.77 -1.95 -0.78
C LEU A 302 -3.60 -1.88 -2.29
N ILE A 303 -2.75 -0.97 -2.76
CA ILE A 303 -2.40 -0.81 -4.17
C ILE A 303 -0.95 -1.31 -4.35
N ALA A 304 -0.77 -2.41 -5.06
CA ALA A 304 0.54 -2.94 -5.42
C ALA A 304 1.28 -2.00 -6.38
N SER A 305 2.59 -2.22 -6.55
CA SER A 305 3.41 -1.40 -7.46
C SER A 305 2.94 -1.41 -8.90
N ASP A 306 2.40 -2.54 -9.37
CA ASP A 306 1.77 -2.70 -10.69
C ASP A 306 0.30 -2.24 -10.73
N GLY A 307 -0.16 -1.51 -9.71
CA GLY A 307 -1.50 -0.92 -9.66
C GLY A 307 -2.64 -1.92 -9.44
N ARG A 308 -2.36 -3.18 -9.12
CA ARG A 308 -3.40 -4.14 -8.69
C ARG A 308 -3.88 -3.84 -7.28
N CYS A 309 -5.17 -4.04 -7.03
CA CYS A 309 -5.75 -4.07 -5.70
C CYS A 309 -5.41 -5.38 -4.99
N VAL A 310 -4.99 -5.27 -3.73
CA VAL A 310 -4.54 -6.36 -2.88
C VAL A 310 -5.22 -6.24 -1.52
N LEU A 311 -6.02 -7.25 -1.15
CA LEU A 311 -6.72 -7.31 0.12
C LEU A 311 -5.75 -7.58 1.28
N THR A 312 -5.88 -6.85 2.38
CA THR A 312 -5.07 -6.98 3.60
C THR A 312 -5.94 -6.98 4.86
N ASP A 313 -5.29 -7.11 6.03
CA ASP A 313 -5.88 -7.00 7.37
C ASP A 313 -6.92 -8.08 7.71
N PHE A 314 -6.39 -9.28 8.00
CA PHE A 314 -7.19 -10.47 8.31
C PHE A 314 -7.49 -10.61 9.80
N GLY A 315 -7.25 -9.58 10.63
CA GLY A 315 -7.41 -9.63 12.09
C GLY A 315 -8.85 -9.92 12.57
N LEU A 316 -9.85 -9.75 11.70
CA LEU A 316 -11.26 -10.10 11.97
C LEU A 316 -11.74 -11.33 11.17
N THR A 317 -10.86 -11.98 10.41
CA THR A 317 -11.20 -13.15 9.60
C THR A 317 -11.56 -14.34 10.47
N LYS A 318 -12.56 -15.12 10.05
CA LYS A 318 -13.01 -16.33 10.75
C LYS A 318 -13.24 -17.49 9.80
N VAL A 319 -13.03 -18.71 10.30
CA VAL A 319 -13.25 -19.98 9.58
C VAL A 319 -14.70 -20.43 9.77
N LEU A 320 -15.39 -20.81 8.70
CA LEU A 320 -16.80 -21.28 8.72
C LEU A 320 -17.01 -22.68 9.33
N ARG A 321 -16.05 -23.25 10.07
CA ARG A 321 -16.13 -24.64 10.59
C ARG A 321 -16.97 -24.81 11.85
N ASP A 322 -17.38 -23.72 12.51
CA ASP A 322 -18.36 -23.81 13.59
C ASP A 322 -19.77 -23.73 12.99
N SER A 323 -20.53 -24.82 13.14
CA SER A 323 -21.92 -24.94 12.68
C SER A 323 -22.90 -24.01 13.42
N SER A 324 -22.39 -23.12 14.29
CA SER A 324 -23.10 -21.95 14.77
C SER A 324 -22.88 -20.82 13.79
N GLN A 325 -23.97 -20.37 13.15
CA GLN A 325 -23.97 -19.10 12.46
C GLN A 325 -23.28 -18.00 13.31
N MET A 326 -22.54 -17.12 12.64
CA MET A 326 -21.63 -16.19 13.31
C MET A 326 -22.43 -15.03 13.92
N ALA A 327 -22.29 -14.77 15.23
CA ALA A 327 -23.04 -13.73 15.95
C ALA A 327 -22.15 -12.58 16.51
N THR A 328 -20.86 -12.51 16.14
CA THR A 328 -19.94 -11.51 16.70
C THR A 328 -20.00 -10.18 15.94
N PHE A 329 -20.30 -9.10 16.65
CA PHE A 329 -20.25 -7.71 16.17
C PHE A 329 -18.80 -7.26 15.95
N ALA A 330 -18.36 -7.14 14.69
CA ALA A 330 -17.04 -6.59 14.34
C ALA A 330 -17.04 -5.98 12.94
N GLY A 331 -16.07 -5.09 12.67
CA GLY A 331 -15.91 -4.37 11.40
C GLY A 331 -16.02 -2.85 11.56
N THR A 332 -16.05 -2.12 10.43
CA THR A 332 -16.18 -0.66 10.41
C THR A 332 -17.59 -0.24 10.01
N LEU A 333 -18.31 0.47 10.90
CA LEU A 333 -19.77 0.68 10.87
C LEU A 333 -20.38 0.99 9.47
N PRO A 334 -19.83 1.90 8.63
CA PRO A 334 -20.43 2.24 7.34
C PRO A 334 -20.44 1.10 6.32
N TYR A 335 -19.53 0.12 6.47
CA TYR A 335 -19.38 -1.02 5.55
C TYR A 335 -20.01 -2.31 6.11
N MET A 336 -20.53 -2.28 7.34
CA MET A 336 -21.18 -3.44 7.94
C MET A 336 -22.51 -3.76 7.26
N ALA A 337 -22.76 -5.04 7.04
CA ALA A 337 -24.03 -5.54 6.51
C ALA A 337 -25.18 -5.40 7.53
N PRO A 338 -26.44 -5.25 7.07
CA PRO A 338 -27.60 -5.08 7.94
C PRO A 338 -27.75 -6.19 8.99
N GLU A 339 -27.53 -7.45 8.61
CA GLU A 339 -27.62 -8.61 9.49
C GLU A 339 -26.57 -8.59 10.61
N ILE A 340 -25.35 -8.08 10.35
CA ILE A 340 -24.34 -7.89 11.41
C ILE A 340 -24.83 -6.85 12.42
N LEU A 341 -25.39 -5.74 11.93
CA LEU A 341 -25.85 -4.64 12.77
C LEU A 341 -27.08 -4.99 13.60
N ARG A 342 -27.93 -5.90 13.10
CA ARG A 342 -29.07 -6.45 13.84
C ARG A 342 -28.67 -7.56 14.84
N GLY A 343 -27.40 -7.95 14.88
CA GLY A 343 -26.93 -9.07 15.70
C GLY A 343 -27.49 -10.41 15.20
N GLU A 344 -27.89 -10.46 13.93
CA GLU A 344 -28.34 -11.67 13.27
C GLU A 344 -27.13 -12.52 12.86
N ASN A 345 -27.46 -13.74 12.54
CA ASN A 345 -26.55 -14.73 12.05
C ASN A 345 -26.18 -14.46 10.59
N TYR A 346 -24.88 -14.48 10.28
CA TYR A 346 -24.37 -14.11 8.95
C TYR A 346 -23.40 -15.14 8.35
N ASP A 347 -23.16 -14.98 7.05
CA ASP A 347 -22.25 -15.80 6.25
C ASP A 347 -21.30 -14.94 5.39
N LYS A 348 -20.71 -15.52 4.34
CA LYS A 348 -19.78 -14.86 3.43
C LYS A 348 -20.36 -13.67 2.63
N SER A 349 -21.69 -13.55 2.55
CA SER A 349 -22.37 -12.46 1.82
C SER A 349 -22.16 -11.07 2.44
N VAL A 350 -21.70 -11.00 3.69
CA VAL A 350 -21.34 -9.73 4.36
C VAL A 350 -20.18 -9.03 3.68
N ASP A 351 -19.23 -9.80 3.12
CA ASP A 351 -18.10 -9.24 2.38
C ASP A 351 -18.58 -8.66 1.03
N VAL A 352 -19.61 -9.27 0.42
CA VAL A 352 -20.22 -8.78 -0.82
C VAL A 352 -20.96 -7.46 -0.58
N TRP A 353 -21.66 -7.35 0.55
CA TRP A 353 -22.26 -6.08 0.97
C TRP A 353 -21.21 -4.98 1.10
N ALA A 354 -20.12 -5.25 1.84
CA ALA A 354 -19.04 -4.28 2.04
C ALA A 354 -18.39 -3.87 0.70
N MET A 355 -18.22 -4.83 -0.22
CA MET A 355 -17.77 -4.56 -1.59
C MET A 355 -18.74 -3.68 -2.37
N GLY A 356 -20.05 -3.87 -2.20
CA GLY A 356 -21.08 -2.99 -2.76
C GLY A 356 -21.00 -1.56 -2.23
N VAL A 357 -20.77 -1.39 -0.92
CA VAL A 357 -20.57 -0.07 -0.30
C VAL A 357 -19.35 0.62 -0.91
N MET A 358 -18.23 -0.10 -1.06
CA MET A 358 -17.03 0.43 -1.71
C MET A 358 -17.28 0.79 -3.18
N GLY A 359 -17.96 -0.07 -3.95
CA GLY A 359 -18.30 0.20 -5.35
C GLY A 359 -19.14 1.46 -5.51
N TYR A 360 -20.14 1.64 -4.64
CA TYR A 360 -20.95 2.86 -4.60
C TYR A 360 -20.11 4.10 -4.28
N GLU A 361 -19.21 4.01 -3.30
CA GLU A 361 -18.35 5.13 -2.88
C GLU A 361 -17.33 5.50 -3.97
N LEU A 362 -16.79 4.54 -4.71
CA LEU A 362 -15.94 4.79 -5.88
C LEU A 362 -16.72 5.55 -6.98
N CYS A 363 -18.00 5.23 -7.18
CA CYS A 363 -18.84 5.89 -8.17
C CYS A 363 -19.20 7.34 -7.81
N THR A 364 -19.35 7.65 -6.50
CA THR A 364 -20.02 8.88 -6.03
C THR A 364 -19.19 9.75 -5.09
N HIS A 365 -18.07 9.26 -4.57
CA HIS A 365 -17.30 9.85 -3.46
C HIS A 365 -18.10 10.03 -2.15
N ALA A 366 -19.23 9.34 -2.01
CA ALA A 366 -20.12 9.36 -0.86
C ALA A 366 -20.56 7.94 -0.47
N LEU A 367 -20.90 7.74 0.80
CA LEU A 367 -21.45 6.47 1.27
C LEU A 367 -22.93 6.33 0.82
N PRO A 368 -23.41 5.11 0.53
CA PRO A 368 -24.81 4.88 0.11
C PRO A 368 -25.81 5.16 1.22
N PHE A 369 -25.42 4.95 2.49
CA PHE A 369 -26.29 5.11 3.64
C PHE A 369 -25.72 6.12 4.63
N ARG A 370 -26.56 7.06 5.06
CA ARG A 370 -26.17 8.17 5.96
C ARG A 370 -25.94 7.75 7.42
N ASN A 371 -26.54 6.65 7.86
CA ASN A 371 -26.48 6.16 9.24
C ASN A 371 -26.89 4.68 9.33
N VAL A 372 -26.68 4.08 10.51
CA VAL A 372 -27.04 2.68 10.82
C VAL A 372 -28.52 2.39 10.55
N VAL A 373 -29.40 3.33 10.86
CA VAL A 373 -30.84 3.20 10.65
C VAL A 373 -31.17 2.97 9.16
N ALA A 374 -30.59 3.77 8.26
CA ALA A 374 -30.74 3.57 6.81
C ALA A 374 -30.13 2.26 6.30
N ILE A 375 -29.10 1.75 6.99
CA ILE A 375 -28.54 0.42 6.69
C ILE A 375 -29.56 -0.67 7.07
N THR A 376 -30.24 -0.55 8.22
CA THR A 376 -31.12 -1.59 8.75
C THR A 376 -32.58 -1.54 8.27
N GLU A 377 -33.15 -0.38 7.96
CA GLU A 377 -34.61 -0.16 7.76
C GLU A 377 -35.12 -0.37 6.32
N GLU A 378 -34.71 -1.44 5.63
CA GLU A 378 -35.16 -1.80 4.25
C GLU A 378 -35.06 -0.69 3.17
N THR A 379 -34.49 0.47 3.50
CA THR A 379 -34.31 1.58 2.56
C THR A 379 -33.34 1.12 1.46
N PRO A 380 -33.75 1.10 0.18
CA PRO A 380 -32.87 0.69 -0.90
C PRO A 380 -31.69 1.63 -1.01
N ALA A 381 -30.56 1.14 -1.52
CA ALA A 381 -29.43 2.01 -1.84
C ALA A 381 -29.87 3.06 -2.88
N PRO A 382 -29.36 4.31 -2.80
CA PRO A 382 -29.65 5.31 -3.83
C PRO A 382 -29.21 4.84 -5.21
N SER A 383 -29.90 5.29 -6.25
CA SER A 383 -29.56 4.98 -7.65
C SER A 383 -28.24 5.66 -8.06
N LEU A 384 -27.42 4.93 -8.81
CA LEU A 384 -26.20 5.46 -9.43
C LEU A 384 -26.54 6.14 -10.77
N GLU A 385 -27.14 7.33 -10.70
CA GLU A 385 -27.49 8.11 -11.89
C GLU A 385 -26.26 8.42 -12.74
N GLY A 386 -26.41 8.30 -14.07
CA GLY A 386 -25.33 8.59 -15.03
C GLY A 386 -24.25 7.51 -15.18
N ARG A 387 -24.41 6.35 -14.52
CA ARG A 387 -23.53 5.18 -14.72
C ARG A 387 -24.21 4.13 -15.62
N PRO A 388 -23.43 3.24 -16.28
CA PRO A 388 -24.00 2.14 -17.06
C PRO A 388 -24.93 1.26 -16.23
N SER A 389 -26.05 0.82 -16.82
CA SER A 389 -27.06 -0.01 -16.15
C SER A 389 -26.44 -1.24 -15.50
N ASP A 390 -25.52 -1.93 -16.18
CA ASP A 390 -24.97 -3.19 -15.69
C ASP A 390 -24.14 -3.05 -14.43
N LEU A 391 -23.41 -1.93 -14.30
CA LEU A 391 -22.60 -1.59 -13.12
C LEU A 391 -23.51 -1.15 -11.97
N ALA A 392 -24.47 -0.28 -12.26
CA ALA A 392 -25.44 0.19 -11.27
C ALA A 392 -26.27 -0.99 -10.71
N ASP A 393 -26.74 -1.88 -11.57
CA ASP A 393 -27.52 -3.06 -11.19
C ASP A 393 -26.70 -4.06 -10.36
N LEU A 394 -25.42 -4.26 -10.72
CA LEU A 394 -24.54 -5.12 -9.93
C LEU A 394 -24.31 -4.55 -8.52
N ILE A 395 -23.98 -3.25 -8.42
CA ILE A 395 -23.78 -2.59 -7.12
C ILE A 395 -25.06 -2.61 -6.29
N SER A 396 -26.21 -2.34 -6.92
CA SER A 396 -27.52 -2.42 -6.28
C SER A 396 -27.80 -3.82 -5.70
N ARG A 397 -27.54 -4.89 -6.47
CA ARG A 397 -27.68 -6.28 -5.99
C ARG A 397 -26.71 -6.65 -4.88
N MET A 398 -25.49 -6.14 -4.90
CA MET A 398 -24.54 -6.32 -3.78
C MET A 398 -25.05 -5.64 -2.49
N LEU A 399 -25.79 -4.55 -2.63
CA LEU A 399 -26.41 -3.78 -1.54
C LEU A 399 -27.84 -4.23 -1.19
N SER A 400 -28.25 -5.44 -1.61
CA SER A 400 -29.52 -6.04 -1.19
C SER A 400 -29.53 -6.27 0.32
N LYS A 401 -30.65 -5.92 0.97
CA LYS A 401 -30.79 -6.05 2.43
C LYS A 401 -30.92 -7.51 2.86
N ASP A 402 -31.62 -8.33 2.08
CA ASP A 402 -31.61 -9.78 2.26
C ASP A 402 -30.26 -10.34 1.75
N PRO A 403 -29.47 -11.01 2.60
CA PRO A 403 -28.22 -11.66 2.21
C PRO A 403 -28.36 -12.63 1.03
N LYS A 404 -29.52 -13.27 0.85
CA LYS A 404 -29.77 -14.27 -0.20
C LYS A 404 -29.89 -13.67 -1.59
N ASP A 405 -30.27 -12.41 -1.68
CA ASP A 405 -30.41 -11.69 -2.94
C ASP A 405 -29.07 -11.15 -3.47
N ARG A 406 -28.03 -11.18 -2.62
CA ARG A 406 -26.68 -10.76 -3.00
C ARG A 406 -26.02 -11.84 -3.87
N PRO A 407 -25.33 -11.46 -4.96
CA PRO A 407 -24.54 -12.41 -5.73
C PRO A 407 -23.39 -12.98 -4.86
N ALA A 408 -22.93 -14.20 -5.16
CA ALA A 408 -21.69 -14.66 -4.55
C ALA A 408 -20.49 -13.88 -5.11
N ALA A 409 -19.38 -13.77 -4.36
CA ALA A 409 -18.17 -13.11 -4.84
C ALA A 409 -17.66 -13.67 -6.19
N ARG A 410 -17.85 -14.98 -6.42
CA ARG A 410 -17.56 -15.64 -7.70
C ARG A 410 -18.45 -15.14 -8.85
N ASP A 411 -19.74 -14.95 -8.61
CA ASP A 411 -20.67 -14.44 -9.63
C ASP A 411 -20.35 -12.98 -9.97
N VAL A 412 -19.93 -12.19 -8.97
CA VAL A 412 -19.43 -10.81 -9.17
C VAL A 412 -18.18 -10.82 -10.05
N LEU A 413 -17.23 -11.71 -9.76
CA LEU A 413 -16.00 -11.86 -10.54
C LEU A 413 -16.30 -12.22 -12.00
N GLU A 414 -17.17 -13.20 -12.23
CA GLU A 414 -17.57 -13.65 -13.58
C GLU A 414 -18.26 -12.53 -14.36
N LYS A 415 -19.11 -11.72 -13.71
CA LYS A 415 -19.76 -10.56 -14.36
C LYS A 415 -18.80 -9.41 -14.65
N ALA A 416 -17.73 -9.25 -13.85
CA ALA A 416 -16.75 -8.17 -13.98
C ALA A 416 -15.56 -8.52 -14.91
N SER A 417 -15.52 -9.74 -15.46
CA SER A 417 -14.43 -10.29 -16.27
C SER A 417 -14.37 -9.76 -17.69
#